data_AF-A0A1H6U9C6-F1
#
_entry.id   AF-A0A1H6U9C6-F1
#
_cell.length_a   1.000
_cell.length_b   1.000
_cell.length_c   1.000
_cell.angle_alpha   90.00
_cell.angle_beta   90.00
_cell.angle_gamma   90.00
#
_symmetry.space_group_name_H-M   'P 1'
#
loop_
_entity.id
_entity.type
_entity.pdbx_description
1 polymer ?
#
loop_
_entity_poly.entity_id
_entity_poly.type
_entity_poly.pdbx_seq_one_letter_code
_entity_poly.pdbx_strand_id
1 'polypeptide(L)'
;MKRDDWQRAMEHEAATVPDPKWAEETRWSALRYRWSDLPGPALCFALLAAAQVILFAADPPEQLWLGVMLAVGALSCGLGVRGHHPFVVGAASLIYFPAAWLTVALMQWLGSGVTSPGVDDMGWIVLAVLAMNATGLWPSWQTLSTLFCKRKENT
;
A
#
# COMPACT_ATOMS: atom_id res chain seq x y z
N MET A 1 42.16 9.54 -19.77
CA MET A 1 41.04 9.26 -20.70
C MET A 1 40.72 10.55 -21.44
N LYS A 2 40.73 10.56 -22.78
CA LYS A 2 40.44 11.79 -23.55
C LYS A 2 38.92 12.00 -23.62
N ARG A 3 38.48 13.26 -23.72
CA ARG A 3 37.05 13.64 -23.72
C ARG A 3 36.26 12.90 -24.80
N ASP A 4 36.87 12.71 -25.94
CA ASP A 4 36.24 12.10 -27.12
C ASP A 4 35.98 10.60 -26.94
N ASP A 5 36.83 9.91 -26.16
CA ASP A 5 36.65 8.49 -25.82
C ASP A 5 35.50 8.33 -24.81
N TRP A 6 35.34 9.29 -23.89
CA TRP A 6 34.23 9.32 -22.94
C TRP A 6 32.89 9.61 -23.64
N GLN A 7 32.89 10.53 -24.60
CA GLN A 7 31.70 10.86 -25.38
C GLN A 7 31.20 9.66 -26.20
N ARG A 8 32.11 8.94 -26.89
CA ARG A 8 31.74 7.72 -27.62
C ARG A 8 31.26 6.60 -26.71
N ALA A 9 31.87 6.43 -25.54
CA ALA A 9 31.42 5.44 -24.57
C ALA A 9 30.00 5.73 -24.07
N MET A 10 29.70 7.00 -23.76
CA MET A 10 28.36 7.44 -23.34
C MET A 10 27.31 7.33 -24.44
N GLU A 11 27.66 7.65 -25.69
CA GLU A 11 26.77 7.47 -26.84
C GLU A 11 26.46 5.97 -27.08
N HIS A 12 27.44 5.09 -26.86
CA HIS A 12 27.27 3.66 -27.01
C HIS A 12 26.47 3.03 -25.85
N GLU A 13 26.62 3.54 -24.62
CA GLU A 13 25.78 3.15 -23.48
C GLU A 13 24.34 3.63 -23.68
N ALA A 14 24.13 4.89 -24.08
CA ALA A 14 22.79 5.43 -24.35
C ALA A 14 22.07 4.69 -25.49
N ALA A 15 22.79 4.28 -26.53
CA ALA A 15 22.23 3.50 -27.65
C ALA A 15 21.95 2.03 -27.29
N THR A 16 22.52 1.51 -26.20
CA THR A 16 22.30 0.12 -25.74
C THR A 16 21.26 0.00 -24.63
N VAL A 17 20.78 1.11 -24.06
CA VAL A 17 19.62 1.10 -23.16
C VAL A 17 18.35 0.83 -23.96
N PRO A 18 17.65 -0.30 -23.74
CA PRO A 18 16.47 -0.65 -24.51
C PRO A 18 15.23 0.05 -23.92
N ASP A 19 15.15 1.36 -24.12
CA ASP A 19 14.01 2.19 -23.68
C ASP A 19 12.63 1.65 -24.12
N PRO A 20 12.41 1.21 -25.37
CA PRO A 20 11.08 0.74 -25.79
C PRO A 20 10.72 -0.61 -25.17
N LYS A 21 11.68 -1.51 -24.98
CA LYS A 21 11.44 -2.83 -24.38
C LYS A 21 11.15 -2.72 -22.89
N TRP A 22 11.89 -1.86 -22.19
CA TRP A 22 11.65 -1.60 -20.77
C TRP A 22 10.29 -0.91 -20.54
N ALA A 23 9.94 0.06 -21.38
CA ALA A 23 8.63 0.72 -21.32
C ALA A 23 7.48 -0.26 -21.60
N GLU A 24 7.65 -1.18 -22.56
CA GLU A 24 6.68 -2.23 -22.86
C GLU A 24 6.56 -3.21 -21.69
N GLU A 25 7.66 -3.77 -21.19
CA GLU A 25 7.66 -4.67 -20.03
C GLU A 25 7.07 -4.03 -18.77
N THR A 26 7.34 -2.74 -18.55
CA THR A 26 6.74 -1.97 -17.45
C THR A 26 5.23 -1.81 -17.64
N ARG A 27 4.77 -1.55 -18.86
CA ARG A 27 3.34 -1.45 -19.18
C ARG A 27 2.62 -2.78 -19.01
N TRP A 28 3.25 -3.89 -19.44
CA TRP A 28 2.73 -5.25 -19.23
C TRP A 28 2.68 -5.61 -17.75
N SER A 29 3.68 -5.20 -16.97
CA SER A 29 3.71 -5.36 -15.51
C SER A 29 2.61 -4.54 -14.83
N ALA A 30 2.42 -3.29 -15.26
CA ALA A 30 1.38 -2.40 -14.75
C ALA A 30 -0.04 -2.94 -15.02
N LEU A 31 -0.24 -3.51 -16.21
CA LEU A 31 -1.47 -4.21 -16.61
C LEU A 31 -1.67 -5.50 -15.82
N ARG A 32 -0.60 -6.28 -15.60
CA ARG A 32 -0.65 -7.56 -14.88
C ARG A 32 -1.08 -7.40 -13.42
N TYR A 33 -0.66 -6.33 -12.77
CA TYR A 33 -0.98 -6.06 -11.37
C TYR A 33 -2.18 -5.12 -11.18
N ARG A 34 -2.86 -4.71 -12.27
CA ARG A 34 -4.05 -3.84 -12.26
C ARG A 34 -3.85 -2.58 -11.41
N TRP A 35 -2.74 -1.87 -11.62
CA TRP A 35 -2.43 -0.63 -10.88
C TRP A 35 -3.49 0.47 -11.04
N SER A 36 -4.31 0.40 -12.10
CA SER A 36 -5.52 1.22 -12.27
C SER A 36 -6.49 1.13 -11.09
N ASP A 37 -6.46 0.02 -10.35
CA ASP A 37 -7.39 -0.25 -9.26
C ASP A 37 -6.87 0.26 -7.90
N LEU A 38 -5.67 0.86 -7.87
CA LEU A 38 -5.04 1.44 -6.68
C LEU A 38 -5.85 2.56 -5.98
N PRO A 39 -6.50 3.50 -6.71
CA PRO A 39 -7.12 4.66 -6.08
C PRO A 39 -8.22 4.32 -5.05
N GLY A 40 -9.02 3.28 -5.31
CA GLY A 40 -10.10 2.87 -4.42
C GLY A 40 -9.60 2.40 -3.04
N PRO A 41 -8.78 1.34 -2.98
CA PRO A 41 -8.10 0.89 -1.76
C PRO A 41 -7.32 2.02 -1.07
N ALA A 42 -6.59 2.85 -1.84
CA ALA A 42 -5.82 3.95 -1.30
C ALA A 42 -6.69 4.96 -0.53
N LEU A 43 -7.85 5.32 -1.10
CA LEU A 43 -8.82 6.17 -0.43
C LEU A 43 -9.37 5.53 0.85
N CYS A 44 -9.66 4.22 0.84
CA CYS A 44 -10.13 3.54 2.05
C CYS A 44 -9.10 3.60 3.18
N PHE A 45 -7.81 3.38 2.89
CA PHE A 45 -6.75 3.50 3.90
C PHE A 45 -6.52 4.95 4.34
N ALA A 46 -6.62 5.91 3.42
CA ALA A 46 -6.50 7.33 3.76
C ALA A 46 -7.63 7.78 4.69
N LEU A 47 -8.88 7.36 4.42
CA LEU A 47 -10.03 7.65 5.28
C LEU A 47 -9.91 6.97 6.65
N LEU A 48 -9.40 5.74 6.69
CA LEU A 48 -9.15 5.03 7.94
C LEU A 48 -8.13 5.78 8.80
N ALA A 49 -7.03 6.23 8.20
CA ALA A 49 -6.01 7.04 8.87
C ALA A 49 -6.59 8.36 9.40
N ALA A 50 -7.36 9.07 8.57
CA ALA A 50 -7.99 10.32 8.98
C ALA A 50 -8.96 10.12 10.15
N ALA A 51 -9.82 9.09 10.08
CA ALA A 51 -10.75 8.76 11.15
C ALA A 51 -10.01 8.41 12.45
N GLN A 52 -8.91 7.65 12.36
CA GLN A 52 -8.09 7.31 13.52
C GLN A 52 -7.51 8.56 14.19
N VAL A 53 -6.98 9.51 13.42
CA VAL A 53 -6.44 10.77 13.97
C VAL A 53 -7.55 11.60 14.61
N ILE A 54 -8.69 11.77 13.92
CA ILE A 54 -9.81 12.56 14.42
C ILE A 54 -10.35 12.02 15.75
N LEU A 55 -10.41 10.69 15.89
CA LEU A 55 -11.02 10.04 17.05
C LEU A 55 -10.04 9.89 18.24
N PHE A 56 -8.75 9.68 17.97
CA PHE A 56 -7.82 9.21 19.00
C PHE A 56 -6.57 10.08 19.18
N ALA A 57 -6.35 11.12 18.37
CA ALA A 57 -5.12 11.90 18.49
C ALA A 57 -5.06 12.78 19.76
N ALA A 58 -6.20 13.08 20.38
CA ALA A 58 -6.24 13.83 21.64
C ALA A 58 -5.94 12.97 22.88
N ASP A 59 -6.33 11.69 22.85
CA ASP A 59 -6.12 10.73 23.92
C ASP A 59 -5.93 9.33 23.30
N PRO A 60 -4.71 9.01 22.84
CA PRO A 60 -4.45 7.76 22.14
C PRO A 60 -4.47 6.60 23.14
N PRO A 61 -5.33 5.58 22.94
CA PRO A 61 -5.34 4.40 23.80
C PRO A 61 -4.01 3.65 23.69
N GLU A 62 -3.54 3.05 24.79
CA GLU A 62 -2.27 2.29 24.84
C GLU A 62 -2.19 1.18 23.78
N GLN A 63 -3.34 0.66 23.36
CA GLN A 63 -3.47 -0.44 22.39
C GLN A 63 -3.93 0.04 21.00
N LEU A 64 -3.83 1.34 20.70
CA LEU A 64 -4.24 1.91 19.41
C LEU A 64 -3.66 1.13 18.22
N TRP A 65 -2.40 0.73 18.34
CA TRP A 65 -1.69 0.00 17.29
C TRP A 65 -2.29 -1.37 16.97
N LEU A 66 -2.69 -2.14 17.99
CA LEU A 66 -3.41 -3.41 17.81
C LEU A 66 -4.74 -3.17 17.11
N GLY A 67 -5.45 -2.11 17.48
CA GLY A 67 -6.70 -1.68 16.83
C GLY A 67 -6.49 -1.36 15.35
N VAL A 68 -5.44 -0.60 15.02
CA VAL A 68 -5.07 -0.25 13.63
C VAL A 68 -4.74 -1.51 12.83
N MET A 69 -3.95 -2.45 13.39
CA MET A 69 -3.65 -3.71 12.71
C MET A 69 -4.91 -4.52 12.41
N LEU A 70 -5.83 -4.63 13.37
CA LEU A 70 -7.09 -5.36 13.18
C LEU A 70 -7.98 -4.67 12.14
N ALA A 71 -8.10 -3.34 12.20
CA ALA A 71 -8.88 -2.56 11.25
C ALA A 71 -8.32 -2.64 9.82
N VAL A 72 -6.99 -2.54 9.67
CA VAL A 72 -6.29 -2.68 8.38
C VAL A 72 -6.43 -4.09 7.84
N GLY A 73 -6.29 -5.12 8.69
CA GLY A 73 -6.50 -6.51 8.29
C GLY A 73 -7.93 -6.76 7.82
N ALA A 74 -8.92 -6.28 8.57
CA ALA A 74 -10.34 -6.41 8.21
C ALA A 74 -10.68 -5.67 6.91
N LEU A 75 -10.18 -4.44 6.74
CA LEU A 75 -10.37 -3.65 5.53
C LEU A 75 -9.72 -4.32 4.32
N SER A 76 -8.49 -4.81 4.49
CA SER A 76 -7.76 -5.57 3.47
C SER A 76 -8.51 -6.83 3.04
N CYS A 77 -9.04 -7.58 4.00
CA CYS A 77 -9.88 -8.74 3.73
C CYS A 77 -11.13 -8.36 2.94
N GLY A 78 -11.82 -7.27 3.33
CA GLY A 78 -13.00 -6.77 2.62
C GLY A 78 -12.71 -6.34 1.18
N LEU A 79 -11.57 -5.68 0.95
CA LEU A 79 -11.11 -5.31 -0.39
C LEU A 79 -10.73 -6.55 -1.21
N GLY A 80 -10.13 -7.56 -0.58
CA GLY A 80 -9.87 -8.85 -1.19
C GLY A 80 -11.15 -9.55 -1.66
N VAL A 81 -12.19 -9.60 -0.82
CA VAL A 81 -13.52 -10.17 -1.19
C VAL A 81 -14.14 -9.42 -2.38
N ARG A 82 -13.85 -8.12 -2.53
CA ARG A 82 -14.25 -7.30 -3.69
C ARG A 82 -13.40 -7.51 -4.94
N GLY A 83 -12.41 -8.41 -4.89
CA GLY A 83 -11.59 -8.80 -6.04
C GLY A 83 -10.35 -7.93 -6.26
N HIS A 84 -9.95 -7.11 -5.28
CA HIS A 84 -8.69 -6.38 -5.37
C HIS A 84 -7.49 -7.30 -5.15
N HIS A 85 -6.46 -7.11 -5.96
CA HIS A 85 -5.23 -7.91 -5.89
C HIS A 85 -4.43 -7.58 -4.61
N PRO A 86 -3.87 -8.57 -3.89
CA PRO A 86 -3.21 -8.35 -2.60
C PRO A 86 -2.05 -7.36 -2.70
N PHE A 87 -1.28 -7.37 -3.80
CA PHE A 87 -0.20 -6.39 -3.99
C PHE A 87 -0.72 -4.95 -4.12
N VAL A 88 -1.89 -4.74 -4.73
CA VAL A 88 -2.50 -3.41 -4.84
C VAL A 88 -2.98 -2.95 -3.47
N VAL A 89 -3.59 -3.84 -2.69
CA VAL A 89 -4.04 -3.54 -1.32
C VAL A 89 -2.84 -3.25 -0.41
N GLY A 90 -1.77 -4.04 -0.51
CA GLY A 90 -0.51 -3.81 0.21
C GLY A 90 0.12 -2.47 -0.15
N ALA A 91 0.26 -2.16 -1.44
CA ALA A 91 0.77 -0.87 -1.90
C ALA A 91 -0.11 0.30 -1.45
N ALA A 92 -1.44 0.15 -1.51
CA ALA A 92 -2.39 1.15 -1.05
C ALA A 92 -2.32 1.40 0.46
N SER A 93 -2.02 0.38 1.27
CA SER A 93 -1.89 0.54 2.72
C SER A 93 -0.74 1.47 3.12
N LEU A 94 0.27 1.65 2.24
CA LEU A 94 1.38 2.57 2.48
C LEU A 94 0.93 4.04 2.52
N ILE A 95 -0.22 4.38 1.94
CA ILE A 95 -0.81 5.73 1.99
C ILE A 95 -1.33 6.08 3.39
N TYR A 96 -1.55 5.09 4.26
CA TYR A 96 -2.07 5.31 5.61
C TYR A 96 -1.26 6.37 6.38
N PHE A 97 0.07 6.24 6.39
CA PHE A 97 0.94 7.11 7.17
C PHE A 97 0.99 8.57 6.69
N PRO A 98 1.24 8.86 5.38
CA PRO A 98 1.16 10.24 4.90
C PRO A 98 -0.25 10.83 5.05
N ALA A 99 -1.32 10.03 4.95
CA ALA A 99 -2.68 10.50 5.19
C ALA A 99 -2.93 10.87 6.67
N ALA A 100 -2.38 10.10 7.62
CA ALA A 100 -2.45 10.42 9.05
C ALA A 100 -1.77 11.76 9.35
N TRP A 101 -0.55 11.96 8.85
CA TRP A 101 0.19 13.22 9.02
C TRP A 101 -0.50 14.41 8.34
N LEU A 102 -1.04 14.21 7.14
CA LEU A 102 -1.84 15.24 6.47
C LEU A 102 -3.05 15.64 7.31
N THR A 103 -3.70 14.67 7.96
CA THR A 103 -4.84 14.93 8.85
C THR A 103 -4.42 15.74 10.07
N VAL A 104 -3.29 15.41 10.70
CA VAL A 104 -2.73 16.19 11.81
C VAL A 104 -2.44 17.62 11.37
N ALA A 105 -1.78 17.83 10.23
CA ALA A 105 -1.49 19.15 9.69
C ALA A 105 -2.77 19.97 9.43
N LEU A 106 -3.82 19.33 8.89
CA LEU A 106 -5.13 19.96 8.71
C LEU A 106 -5.77 20.33 10.05
N MET A 107 -5.68 19.45 11.06
CA MET A 107 -6.22 19.73 12.39
C MET A 107 -5.44 20.85 13.10
N GLN A 108 -4.13 20.95 12.91
CA GLN A 108 -3.32 22.06 13.42
C GLN A 108 -3.70 23.38 12.74
N TRP A 109 -3.92 23.36 11.43
CA TRP A 109 -4.38 24.52 10.68
C TRP A 109 -5.76 25.01 11.17
N LEU A 110 -6.63 24.08 11.60
CA LEU A 110 -7.92 24.37 12.22
C LEU A 110 -7.82 24.82 13.70
N GLY A 111 -6.62 24.95 14.25
CA GLY A 111 -6.39 25.42 15.62
C GLY A 111 -6.51 24.35 16.70
N SER A 112 -6.50 23.06 16.34
CA SER A 112 -6.40 21.98 17.34
C SER A 112 -5.00 21.92 17.95
N GLY A 113 -4.90 21.47 19.20
CA GLY A 113 -3.62 21.19 19.87
C GLY A 113 -3.00 19.84 19.51
N VAL A 114 -3.49 19.15 18.47
CA VAL A 114 -3.00 17.82 18.08
C VAL A 114 -1.62 17.92 17.45
N THR A 115 -0.62 17.27 18.05
CA THR A 115 0.79 17.31 17.59
C THR A 115 1.26 16.02 16.94
N SER A 116 0.52 14.93 17.12
CA SER A 116 0.93 13.57 16.77
C SER A 116 -0.28 12.76 16.27
N PRO A 117 -0.10 11.89 15.26
CA PRO A 117 -1.11 10.92 14.89
C PRO A 117 -1.25 9.76 15.89
N GLY A 118 -0.43 9.69 16.94
CA GLY A 118 -0.53 8.67 18.01
C GLY A 118 0.07 7.31 17.65
N VAL A 119 0.78 7.21 16.53
CA VAL A 119 1.38 5.95 16.02
C VAL A 119 2.90 6.08 15.78
N ASP A 120 3.47 7.18 16.29
CA ASP A 120 4.76 7.74 15.88
C ASP A 120 5.93 6.94 16.46
N ASP A 121 5.71 6.32 17.62
CA ASP A 121 6.71 5.58 18.38
C ASP A 121 7.19 4.29 17.69
N MET A 122 6.46 3.81 16.69
CA MET A 122 6.71 2.51 16.04
C MET A 122 7.57 2.61 14.76
N GLY A 123 7.87 3.82 14.30
CA GLY A 123 8.82 4.08 13.19
C GLY A 123 8.48 3.41 11.86
N TRP A 124 9.48 3.24 10.99
CA TRP A 124 9.31 2.70 9.62
C TRP A 124 8.84 1.24 9.55
N ILE A 125 8.98 0.47 10.65
CA ILE A 125 8.57 -0.95 10.73
C ILE A 125 7.06 -1.10 10.54
N VAL A 126 6.28 -0.09 10.94
CA VAL A 126 4.83 0.02 10.77
C VAL A 126 4.40 -0.23 9.32
N LEU A 127 5.11 0.36 8.35
CA LEU A 127 4.75 0.25 6.93
C LEU A 127 4.89 -1.19 6.43
N ALA A 128 5.96 -1.87 6.82
CA ALA A 128 6.17 -3.27 6.46
C ALA A 128 5.11 -4.17 7.09
N VAL A 129 4.78 -3.94 8.37
CA VAL A 129 3.76 -4.72 9.07
C VAL A 129 2.36 -4.49 8.48
N LEU A 130 2.01 -3.25 8.12
CA LEU A 130 0.76 -2.92 7.43
C LEU A 130 0.68 -3.61 6.07
N ALA A 131 1.74 -3.51 5.26
CA ALA A 131 1.78 -4.14 3.95
C ALA A 131 1.71 -5.68 4.04
N MET A 132 2.40 -6.28 5.01
CA MET A 132 2.35 -7.72 5.28
C MET A 132 0.98 -8.16 5.78
N ASN A 133 0.35 -7.41 6.69
CA ASN A 133 -0.98 -7.72 7.19
C ASN A 133 -2.05 -7.56 6.08
N ALA A 134 -1.88 -6.55 5.22
CA ALA A 134 -2.75 -6.32 4.08
C ALA A 134 -2.66 -7.40 2.98
N THR A 135 -1.46 -7.95 2.76
CA THR A 135 -1.21 -8.98 1.74
C THR A 135 -1.38 -10.41 2.27
N GLY A 136 -1.10 -10.64 3.55
CA GLY A 136 -0.97 -11.96 4.20
C GLY A 136 -2.29 -12.70 4.46
N LEU A 137 -3.44 -12.04 4.33
CA LEU A 137 -4.75 -12.69 4.51
C LEU A 137 -5.24 -13.45 3.25
N TRP A 138 -4.58 -13.25 2.11
CA TRP A 138 -4.99 -13.81 0.81
C TRP A 138 -4.69 -15.30 0.56
N PRO A 139 -3.56 -15.89 1.01
CA PRO A 139 -3.22 -17.29 0.66
C PRO A 139 -4.24 -18.33 1.13
N SER A 140 -5.05 -18.02 2.15
CA SER A 140 -6.08 -18.94 2.65
C SER A 140 -7.29 -19.08 1.71
N TRP A 141 -7.62 -18.06 0.91
CA TRP A 141 -8.87 -18.02 0.14
C TRP A 141 -8.77 -18.69 -1.23
N GLN A 142 -7.63 -18.62 -1.93
CA GLN A 142 -7.45 -19.39 -3.17
C GLN A 142 -7.37 -20.90 -2.90
N THR A 143 -6.81 -21.26 -1.74
CA THR A 143 -6.80 -22.66 -1.27
C THR A 143 -8.23 -23.13 -0.94
N LEU A 144 -9.06 -22.29 -0.32
CA LEU A 144 -10.45 -22.63 -0.04
C LEU A 144 -11.33 -22.65 -1.30
N SER A 145 -11.20 -21.69 -2.22
CA SER A 145 -12.02 -21.64 -3.43
C SER A 145 -11.72 -22.80 -4.39
N THR A 146 -10.46 -23.23 -4.49
CA THR A 146 -10.09 -24.45 -5.23
C THR A 146 -10.65 -25.72 -4.58
N LEU A 147 -10.66 -25.81 -3.24
CA LEU A 147 -11.28 -26.92 -2.52
C LEU A 147 -12.81 -26.96 -2.69
N PHE A 148 -13.50 -25.82 -2.67
CA PHE A 148 -14.95 -25.76 -2.90
C PHE A 148 -15.33 -26.06 -4.35
N CYS A 149 -14.51 -25.64 -5.33
CA CYS A 149 -14.76 -25.95 -6.74
C CYS A 149 -14.59 -27.46 -7.01
N LYS A 150 -13.52 -28.07 -6.46
CA LYS A 150 -13.25 -29.51 -6.59
C LYS A 150 -14.29 -30.40 -5.89
N ARG A 151 -14.99 -29.87 -4.88
CA ARG A 151 -16.08 -30.58 -4.20
C ARG A 151 -17.39 -30.60 -5.01
N LYS A 152 -17.63 -29.60 -5.86
CA LYS A 152 -18.82 -29.54 -6.73
C LYS A 152 -18.74 -30.45 -7.95
N GLU A 153 -17.55 -30.87 -8.37
CA GLU A 153 -17.36 -31.82 -9.47
C GLU A 153 -17.54 -33.30 -9.06
N ASN A 154 -17.58 -33.58 -7.75
CA ASN A 154 -17.63 -34.95 -7.21
C ASN A 154 -18.97 -35.32 -6.53
N THR A 155 -20.03 -34.55 -6.76
CA THR A 155 -21.41 -34.84 -6.33
C THR A 155 -22.34 -34.72 -7.52
#